data_AF-A0A1F7S3I3-F1
#
_entry.id   AF-A0A1F7S3I3-F1
#
_cell.length_a   1.000
_cell.length_b   1.000
_cell.length_c   1.000
_cell.angle_alpha   90.00
_cell.angle_beta   90.00
_cell.angle_gamma   90.00
#
_symmetry.space_group_name_H-M   'P 1'
#
loop_
_entity.id
_entity.type
_entity.pdbx_description
1 polymer ?
#
loop_
_entity_poly.entity_id
_entity_poly.type
_entity_poly.pdbx_seq_one_letter_code
_entity_poly.pdbx_strand_id
1 'polypeptide(L)' 'MSSELNAYAKATGRNKSDIVKESISLYFWDMKFKEIRKKLSSKAKKAGIVTEEEVFRAVS' A
#
# COMPACT_ATOMS: atom_id res chain seq x y z
N MET A 1 15.91 15.57 -4.68
CA MET A 1 15.51 14.33 -5.40
C MET A 1 16.67 13.52 -5.99
N SER A 2 17.37 13.99 -7.04
CA SER A 2 18.45 13.19 -7.68
C SER A 2 19.64 12.95 -6.74
N SER A 3 20.04 13.96 -5.96
CA SER A 3 21.09 13.87 -4.94
C SER A 3 20.76 12.85 -3.84
N GLU A 4 19.53 12.87 -3.33
CA GLU A 4 19.05 11.93 -2.30
C GLU A 4 18.99 10.49 -2.82
N LEU A 5 18.46 10.27 -4.04
CA LEU A 5 18.44 8.94 -4.65
C LEU A 5 19.86 8.41 -4.87
N ASN A 6 20.79 9.27 -5.31
CA ASN A 6 22.19 8.89 -5.45
C ASN A 6 22.83 8.55 -4.10
N ALA A 7 22.57 9.32 -3.05
CA ALA A 7 23.08 9.05 -1.71
C ALA A 7 22.53 7.73 -1.15
N TYR A 8 21.22 7.49 -1.31
CA TYR A 8 20.55 6.26 -0.89
C TYR A 8 21.06 5.04 -1.66
N ALA A 9 21.20 5.14 -2.99
CA ALA A 9 21.77 4.08 -3.81
C ALA A 9 23.21 3.74 -3.40
N LYS A 10 24.04 4.75 -3.11
CA LYS A 10 25.41 4.54 -2.61
C LYS A 10 25.43 3.88 -1.23
N ALA A 11 24.58 4.35 -0.31
CA ALA A 11 24.52 3.82 1.06
C ALA A 11 24.02 2.37 1.12
N THR A 12 23.11 2.00 0.22
CA THR A 12 22.48 0.66 0.18
C THR A 12 23.15 -0.30 -0.80
N GLY A 13 24.05 0.18 -1.67
CA GLY A 13 24.62 -0.58 -2.77
C GLY A 13 23.60 -0.96 -3.87
N ARG A 14 22.37 -0.44 -3.81
CA ARG A 14 21.29 -0.80 -4.74
C ARG A 14 21.33 0.05 -6.01
N ASN A 15 20.88 -0.54 -7.11
CA ASN A 15 20.74 0.17 -8.39
C ASN A 15 19.59 1.20 -8.32
N LYS A 16 19.84 2.41 -8.80
CA LYS A 16 18.86 3.51 -8.89
C LYS A 16 17.60 3.13 -9.69
N SER A 17 17.74 2.39 -10.78
CA SER A 17 16.60 1.97 -11.61
C SER A 17 15.66 1.05 -10.82
N ASP A 18 16.22 0.14 -10.03
CA ASP A 18 15.43 -0.81 -9.25
C ASP A 18 14.73 -0.12 -8.08
N ILE A 19 15.43 0.80 -7.39
CA ILE A 19 14.83 1.64 -6.34
C ILE A 19 13.64 2.43 -6.89
N VAL A 20 13.78 3.02 -8.08
CA VAL A 20 12.70 3.80 -8.71
C VAL A 20 11.54 2.90 -9.12
N LYS A 21 11.80 1.74 -9.76
CA LYS A 21 10.75 0.78 -10.14
C LYS A 21 9.98 0.28 -8.93
N GLU A 22 10.66 -0.04 -7.84
CA GLU A 22 10.04 -0.48 -6.59
C GLU A 22 9.18 0.64 -6.00
N SER A 23 9.70 1.86 -5.91
CA SER A 23 8.98 3.02 -5.39
C SER A 23 7.70 3.31 -6.19
N ILE A 24 7.78 3.23 -7.52
CA ILE A 24 6.62 3.39 -8.41
C ILE A 24 5.61 2.24 -8.20
N SER A 25 6.10 1.01 -8.03
CA SER A 25 5.24 -0.15 -7.77
C SER A 25 4.46 -0.02 -6.46
N LEU A 26 5.14 0.43 -5.40
CA LEU A 26 4.53 0.73 -4.10
C LEU A 26 3.50 1.86 -4.21
N TYR A 27 3.83 2.92 -4.95
CA TYR A 27 2.90 4.01 -5.20
C TYR A 27 1.61 3.54 -5.92
N PHE A 28 1.75 2.75 -6.99
CA PHE A 28 0.58 2.20 -7.68
C PHE A 28 -0.22 1.22 -6.81
N TRP A 29 0.45 0.44 -5.97
CA TRP A 29 -0.22 -0.42 -5.01
C TRP A 29 -1.08 0.41 -4.06
N ASP A 30 -0.52 1.47 -3.46
CA ASP A 30 -1.23 2.33 -2.50
C ASP A 30 -2.44 3.02 -3.14
N MET A 31 -2.30 3.49 -4.39
CA MET A 31 -3.43 4.01 -5.15
C MET A 31 -4.54 2.97 -5.34
N LYS A 32 -4.20 1.77 -5.82
CA LYS A 32 -5.18 0.68 -6.02
C LYS A 32 -5.85 0.29 -4.71
N PHE A 33 -5.09 0.20 -3.63
CA PHE A 33 -5.63 -0.14 -2.33
C PHE A 33 -6.58 0.92 -1.79
N LYS A 34 -6.26 2.20 -1.94
CA LYS A 34 -7.18 3.30 -1.57
C LYS A 34 -8.51 3.19 -2.31
N GLU A 35 -8.49 2.86 -3.60
CA GLU A 35 -9.71 2.65 -4.39
C GLU A 35 -10.51 1.43 -3.91
N ILE A 36 -9.83 0.30 -3.69
CA ILE A 36 -10.44 -0.93 -3.18
C ILE A 36 -11.03 -0.68 -1.80
N ARG A 37 -10.28 -0.06 -0.89
CA ARG A 37 -10.72 0.28 0.45
C ARG A 37 -11.96 1.17 0.42
N LYS A 38 -12.02 2.19 -0.44
CA LYS A 38 -13.20 3.05 -0.59
C LYS A 38 -14.45 2.25 -0.98
N LYS A 39 -14.31 1.35 -1.96
CA LYS A 39 -15.40 0.48 -2.43
C LYS A 39 -15.83 -0.53 -1.35
N LEU A 40 -14.87 -1.15 -0.68
CA LEU A 40 -15.13 -2.17 0.35
C LEU A 40 -15.70 -1.55 1.63
N SER A 41 -15.23 -0.37 2.05
CA SER A 41 -15.71 0.29 3.28
C SER A 41 -17.22 0.54 3.26
N SER A 42 -17.78 0.91 2.10
CA SER A 42 -19.24 1.07 1.96
C SER A 42 -19.98 -0.26 2.10
N LYS A 43 -19.44 -1.33 1.51
CA LYS A 43 -20.03 -2.68 1.59
C LYS A 43 -19.92 -3.26 3.00
N ALA A 44 -18.76 -3.10 3.65
CA ALA A 44 -18.48 -3.57 4.99
C ALA A 44 -19.43 -2.91 6.01
N LYS A 45 -19.63 -1.58 5.92
CA LYS A 45 -20.64 -0.89 6.75
C LYS A 45 -22.06 -1.42 6.57
N LYS A 46 -22.47 -1.69 5.32
CA LYS A 46 -23.79 -2.30 5.04
C LYS A 46 -23.91 -3.73 5.59
N ALA A 47 -22.81 -4.45 5.65
CA ALA A 47 -22.74 -5.80 6.21
C ALA A 47 -22.57 -5.81 7.75
N GLY A 48 -22.52 -4.64 8.41
CA GLY A 48 -22.29 -4.57 9.86
C GLY A 48 -20.86 -4.92 10.27
N ILE A 49 -19.89 -4.80 9.37
CA ILE A 49 -18.47 -5.09 9.63
C ILE A 49 -17.72 -3.75 9.68
N VAL A 50 -17.50 -3.26 10.90
CA VAL A 50 -16.85 -1.96 11.19
C VAL A 50 -15.63 -2.16 12.10
N THR A 51 -15.60 -3.25 12.85
CA THR A 51 -14.55 -3.63 13.81
C THR A 51 -13.90 -4.95 13.42
N GLU A 52 -12.71 -5.19 13.96
CA GLU A 52 -11.99 -6.46 13.77
C GLU A 52 -12.74 -7.65 14.36
N GLU A 53 -13.46 -7.45 15.47
CA GLU A 53 -14.30 -8.46 16.11
C GLU A 53 -15.44 -8.93 15.20
N GLU A 54 -16.08 -8.01 14.47
CA GLU A 54 -17.12 -8.35 13.49
C GLU A 54 -16.54 -9.08 12.27
N VAL A 55 -15.31 -8.75 11.86
CA VAL A 55 -14.60 -9.51 10.83
C VAL A 55 -14.37 -10.94 11.32
N PHE A 56 -13.85 -11.10 12.54
CA PHE A 56 -13.56 -12.41 13.11
C PHE A 56 -14.80 -13.29 13.17
N ARG A 57 -15.90 -12.77 13.72
CA ARG A 57 -17.19 -13.48 13.78
C ARG A 57 -17.76 -13.85 12.42
N ALA A 58 -17.47 -13.08 11.37
CA ALA A 58 -17.98 -13.34 10.02
C ALA A 58 -17.21 -14.47 9.30
N VAL A 59 -15.99 -14.77 9.72
CA VAL A 59 -15.11 -15.77 9.06
C VAL A 59 -14.87 -17.04 9.88
N SER A 60 -15.24 -17.04 11.16
CA SER A 60 -15.18 -18.20 12.07
C SER A 60 -16.54 -18.91 12.17
#